data_AF-A0A2H5QSG0-F1
#
_entry.id   AF-A0A2H5QSG0-F1
#
_cell.length_a   1.000
_cell.length_b   1.000
_cell.length_c   1.000
_cell.angle_alpha   90.00
_cell.angle_beta   90.00
_cell.angle_gamma   90.00
#
_symmetry.space_group_name_H-M   'P 1'
#
loop_
_entity.id
_entity.type
_entity.pdbx_description
1 polymer ?
#
loop_
_entity_poly.entity_id
_entity_poly.type
_entity_poly.pdbx_seq_one_letter_code
_entity_poly.pdbx_strand_id
1 'polypeptide(L)'
;MVGTSHLDSVQFWIKSAISDEKKLLYEGIKHFPFFFKLWLMLGQLKERFARFEDLREIYQKGLHNCQNCIPLWISLANVVEKIDGFSHAQNVYSQAKEVNPCNPELWAVEIDRCLENGKKNKACLLMARALQDVNINISLILILMITNLIKIDLKTQIIL
;
A
#
# COMPACT_ATOMS: atom_id res chain seq x y z
N MET A 1 26.95 -31.23 -18.54
CA MET A 1 25.84 -30.30 -18.81
C MET A 1 24.52 -30.91 -18.31
N VAL A 2 24.29 -30.95 -16.99
CA VAL A 2 23.08 -31.59 -16.39
C VAL A 2 22.27 -30.61 -15.49
N GLY A 3 22.71 -29.35 -15.37
CA GLY A 3 22.10 -28.40 -14.44
C GLY A 3 20.80 -27.72 -14.92
N THR A 4 20.48 -27.74 -16.21
CA THR A 4 19.37 -26.94 -16.77
C THR A 4 18.01 -27.62 -16.69
N SER A 5 17.92 -28.95 -16.81
CA SER A 5 16.63 -29.67 -16.83
C SER A 5 15.87 -29.64 -15.50
N HIS A 6 16.58 -29.64 -14.37
CA HIS A 6 15.95 -29.59 -13.05
C HIS A 6 15.38 -28.20 -12.72
N LEU A 7 16.10 -27.13 -13.10
CA LEU A 7 15.64 -25.75 -12.95
C LEU A 7 14.40 -25.47 -13.81
N ASP A 8 14.35 -25.97 -15.04
CA ASP A 8 13.17 -25.83 -15.91
C ASP A 8 11.94 -26.57 -15.35
N SER A 9 12.17 -27.74 -14.73
CA SER A 9 11.12 -28.48 -14.04
C SER A 9 10.58 -27.73 -12.81
N VAL A 10 11.47 -27.16 -11.99
CA VAL A 10 11.07 -26.38 -10.79
C VAL A 10 10.33 -25.10 -11.20
N GLN A 11 10.81 -24.38 -12.21
CA GLN A 11 10.14 -23.20 -12.76
C GLN A 11 8.74 -23.54 -13.32
N PHE A 12 8.58 -24.71 -13.92
CA PHE A 12 7.29 -25.21 -14.37
C PHE A 12 6.32 -25.46 -13.20
N TRP A 13 6.75 -26.15 -12.14
CA TRP A 13 5.93 -26.39 -10.94
C TRP A 13 5.51 -25.09 -10.26
N ILE A 14 6.42 -24.12 -10.15
CA ILE A 14 6.13 -22.79 -9.62
C ILE A 14 5.02 -22.13 -10.46
N LYS A 15 5.21 -22.03 -11.78
CA LYS A 15 4.21 -21.42 -12.68
C LYS A 15 2.84 -22.12 -12.61
N SER A 16 2.82 -23.45 -12.48
CA SER A 16 1.58 -24.22 -12.34
C SER A 16 0.88 -23.89 -11.02
N ALA A 17 1.59 -23.97 -9.89
CA ALA A 17 1.02 -23.68 -8.57
C ALA A 17 0.45 -22.26 -8.48
N ILE A 18 1.12 -21.29 -9.09
CA ILE A 18 0.65 -19.90 -9.18
C ILE A 18 -0.61 -19.75 -10.03
N SER A 19 -0.69 -20.48 -11.15
CA SER A 19 -1.90 -20.49 -11.98
C SER A 19 -3.11 -20.98 -11.19
N ASP A 20 -2.91 -22.01 -10.37
CA ASP A 20 -3.97 -22.59 -9.56
C ASP A 20 -4.32 -21.71 -8.35
N GLU A 21 -3.34 -21.10 -7.68
CA GLU A 21 -3.57 -20.10 -6.63
C GLU A 21 -4.38 -18.92 -7.16
N LYS A 22 -4.03 -18.41 -8.36
CA LYS A 22 -4.77 -17.34 -9.02
C LYS A 22 -6.23 -17.74 -9.26
N LYS A 23 -6.49 -18.94 -9.77
CA LYS A 23 -7.87 -19.43 -10.01
C LYS A 23 -8.67 -19.50 -8.70
N LEU A 24 -8.10 -20.09 -7.66
CA LEU A 24 -8.73 -20.19 -6.33
C LEU A 24 -9.08 -18.81 -5.76
N LEU A 25 -8.20 -17.82 -5.91
CA LEU A 25 -8.47 -16.46 -5.46
C LEU A 25 -9.62 -15.81 -6.25
N TYR A 26 -9.69 -16.01 -7.58
CA TYR A 26 -10.82 -15.50 -8.38
C TYR A 26 -12.15 -16.17 -8.02
N GLU A 27 -12.15 -17.48 -7.79
CA GLU A 27 -13.34 -18.18 -7.31
C GLU A 27 -13.76 -17.68 -5.93
N GLY A 28 -12.80 -17.52 -5.01
CA GLY A 28 -13.04 -16.95 -3.69
C GLY A 28 -13.65 -15.55 -3.76
N ILE A 29 -13.13 -14.67 -4.61
CA ILE A 29 -13.67 -13.31 -4.81
C ILE A 29 -15.09 -13.35 -5.40
N LYS A 30 -15.38 -14.31 -6.30
CA LYS A 30 -16.72 -14.48 -6.88
C LYS A 30 -17.76 -14.83 -5.82
N HIS A 31 -17.39 -15.68 -4.85
CA HIS A 31 -18.28 -16.08 -3.76
C HIS A 31 -18.31 -15.07 -2.60
N PHE A 32 -17.19 -14.40 -2.33
CA PHE A 32 -17.02 -13.48 -1.19
C PHE A 32 -16.43 -12.12 -1.64
N PRO A 33 -17.18 -11.32 -2.41
CA PRO A 33 -16.64 -10.08 -2.98
C PRO A 33 -16.32 -9.00 -1.93
N PHE A 34 -16.98 -9.04 -0.77
CA PHE A 34 -16.80 -8.11 0.35
C PHE A 34 -15.62 -8.47 1.28
N PHE A 35 -14.93 -9.59 1.04
CA PHE A 35 -13.81 -10.00 1.87
C PHE A 35 -12.49 -9.42 1.32
N PHE A 36 -12.12 -8.25 1.85
CA PHE A 36 -10.96 -7.47 1.38
C PHE A 36 -9.63 -8.24 1.36
N LYS A 37 -9.46 -9.24 2.23
CA LYS A 37 -8.21 -10.01 2.31
C LYS A 37 -7.92 -10.79 1.04
N LEU A 38 -8.94 -11.27 0.32
CA LEU A 38 -8.77 -11.96 -0.95
C LEU A 38 -8.22 -11.02 -2.03
N TRP A 39 -8.70 -9.78 -2.05
CA TRP A 39 -8.21 -8.74 -2.95
C TRP A 39 -6.74 -8.40 -2.67
N LEU A 40 -6.36 -8.30 -1.40
CA LEU A 40 -4.96 -8.10 -0.99
C LEU A 40 -4.06 -9.27 -1.40
N MET A 41 -4.49 -10.51 -1.18
CA MET A 41 -3.74 -11.71 -1.59
C MET A 41 -3.56 -11.79 -3.10
N LEU A 42 -4.62 -11.50 -3.87
CA LEU A 42 -4.54 -11.45 -5.33
C LEU A 42 -3.57 -10.36 -5.80
N GLY A 43 -3.55 -9.22 -5.11
CA GLY A 43 -2.63 -8.14 -5.41
C GLY A 43 -1.18 -8.50 -5.13
N GLN A 44 -0.90 -9.07 -3.96
CA GLN A 44 0.42 -9.58 -3.58
C GLN A 44 0.93 -10.65 -4.54
N LEU A 45 0.05 -11.55 -4.99
CA LEU A 45 0.40 -12.55 -6.00
C LEU A 45 0.86 -11.87 -7.29
N LYS A 46 0.18 -10.81 -7.74
CA LYS A 46 0.57 -10.05 -8.95
C LYS A 46 1.83 -9.21 -8.77
N GLU A 47 2.06 -8.62 -7.60
CA GLU A 47 3.29 -7.87 -7.32
C GLU A 47 4.54 -8.74 -7.50
N ARG A 48 4.47 -10.03 -7.13
CA ARG A 48 5.57 -10.99 -7.35
C ARG A 48 5.94 -11.17 -8.83
N PHE A 49 5.02 -10.86 -9.76
CA PHE A 49 5.25 -10.96 -11.21
C PHE A 49 5.47 -9.61 -11.89
N ALA A 50 5.65 -8.53 -11.11
CA ALA A 50 5.89 -7.18 -11.60
C ALA A 50 4.85 -6.67 -12.63
N ARG A 51 3.60 -7.17 -12.56
CA ARG A 51 2.49 -6.72 -13.40
C ARG A 51 1.67 -5.66 -12.67
N PHE A 52 2.20 -4.43 -12.65
CA PHE A 52 1.63 -3.33 -11.87
C PHE A 52 0.40 -2.68 -12.53
N GLU A 53 0.33 -2.64 -13.86
CA GLU A 53 -0.83 -2.13 -14.63
C GLU A 53 -2.13 -2.84 -14.23
N ASP A 54 -2.17 -4.18 -14.38
CA ASP A 54 -3.35 -4.97 -14.01
C ASP A 54 -3.65 -4.97 -12.49
N LEU A 55 -2.67 -4.60 -11.67
CA LEU A 55 -2.80 -4.61 -10.21
C LEU A 55 -3.63 -3.42 -9.72
N ARG A 56 -3.45 -2.26 -10.35
CA ARG A 56 -4.27 -1.07 -10.08
C ARG A 56 -5.75 -1.38 -10.25
N GLU A 57 -6.13 -2.00 -11.36
CA GLU A 57 -7.52 -2.38 -11.64
C GLU A 57 -8.09 -3.35 -10.60
N ILE A 58 -7.28 -4.29 -10.11
CA ILE A 58 -7.72 -5.26 -9.10
C ILE A 58 -8.05 -4.56 -7.79
N TYR A 59 -7.18 -3.67 -7.33
CA TYR A 59 -7.45 -2.92 -6.10
C TYR A 59 -8.62 -1.95 -6.27
N GLN A 60 -8.79 -1.32 -7.43
CA GLN A 60 -9.98 -0.50 -7.72
C GLN A 60 -11.27 -1.33 -7.70
N LYS A 61 -11.28 -2.54 -8.29
CA LYS A 61 -12.42 -3.47 -8.21
C LYS A 61 -12.68 -3.92 -6.78
N GLY A 62 -11.62 -4.17 -6.02
CA GLY A 62 -11.75 -4.50 -4.59
C GLY A 62 -12.36 -3.36 -3.80
N LEU A 63 -11.93 -2.12 -4.03
CA LEU A 63 -12.45 -0.93 -3.36
C LEU A 63 -13.90 -0.66 -3.72
N HIS A 64 -14.34 -0.96 -4.96
CA HIS A 64 -15.76 -0.86 -5.31
C HIS A 64 -16.66 -1.66 -4.36
N ASN A 65 -16.21 -2.85 -3.96
CA ASN A 65 -16.91 -3.71 -3.00
C ASN A 65 -16.58 -3.38 -1.54
N CYS A 66 -15.35 -2.93 -1.25
CA CYS A 66 -14.80 -2.76 0.09
C CYS A 66 -14.23 -1.34 0.31
N GLN A 67 -15.09 -0.33 0.23
CA GLN A 67 -14.68 1.09 0.29
C GLN A 67 -14.09 1.50 1.65
N ASN A 68 -14.46 0.80 2.73
CA ASN A 68 -14.03 1.14 4.09
C ASN A 68 -12.70 0.48 4.49
N CYS A 69 -12.08 -0.30 3.60
CA CYS A 69 -10.88 -1.06 3.92
C CYS A 69 -9.60 -0.22 3.74
N ILE A 70 -9.03 0.25 4.85
CA ILE A 70 -7.81 1.08 4.85
C ILE A 70 -6.60 0.37 4.23
N PRO A 71 -6.29 -0.90 4.55
CA PRO A 71 -5.16 -1.60 3.92
C PRO A 71 -5.25 -1.69 2.40
N LEU A 72 -6.46 -1.74 1.85
CA LEU A 72 -6.69 -1.79 0.40
C LEU A 72 -6.41 -0.43 -0.26
N TRP A 73 -6.81 0.67 0.38
CA TRP A 73 -6.44 2.03 -0.05
C TRP A 73 -4.94 2.27 -0.01
N ILE A 74 -4.26 1.87 1.07
CA ILE A 74 -2.80 1.97 1.19
C ILE A 74 -2.11 1.16 0.09
N SER A 75 -2.60 -0.05 -0.17
CA SER A 75 -2.05 -0.92 -1.22
C SER A 75 -2.24 -0.32 -2.62
N LEU A 76 -3.41 0.28 -2.90
CA LEU A 76 -3.63 1.01 -4.15
C LEU A 76 -2.68 2.21 -4.27
N ALA A 77 -2.54 3.02 -3.23
CA ALA A 77 -1.67 4.20 -3.24
C ALA A 77 -0.20 3.81 -3.49
N ASN A 78 0.29 2.73 -2.86
CA ASN A 78 1.63 2.21 -3.10
C ASN A 78 1.84 1.77 -4.56
N VAL A 79 0.84 1.16 -5.19
CA VAL A 79 0.93 0.74 -6.61
C VAL A 79 0.92 1.95 -7.53
N VAL A 80 0.05 2.92 -7.27
CA VAL A 80 0.01 4.17 -8.03
C VAL A 80 1.31 4.95 -7.90
N GLU A 81 1.91 4.99 -6.71
CA GLU A 81 3.22 5.62 -6.48
C GLU A 81 4.31 4.96 -7.33
N LYS A 82 4.31 3.63 -7.43
CA LYS A 82 5.29 2.88 -8.23
C LYS A 82 5.14 3.11 -9.75
N ILE A 83 3.93 3.34 -10.24
CA ILE A 83 3.65 3.46 -11.69
C ILE A 83 3.67 4.93 -12.14
N ASP A 84 2.90 5.81 -11.49
CA ASP A 84 2.69 7.21 -11.90
C ASP A 84 3.40 8.22 -10.99
N GLY A 85 4.09 7.75 -9.97
CA GLY A 85 4.81 8.58 -9.01
C GLY A 85 3.95 9.13 -7.85
N PHE A 86 4.64 9.76 -6.91
CA PHE A 86 4.07 10.19 -5.63
C PHE A 86 2.86 11.14 -5.76
N SER A 87 2.86 12.04 -6.75
CA SER A 87 1.77 13.03 -6.93
C SER A 87 0.41 12.36 -7.16
N HIS A 88 0.36 11.26 -7.92
CA HIS A 88 -0.88 10.52 -8.17
C HIS A 88 -1.31 9.73 -6.93
N ALA A 89 -0.37 9.20 -6.15
CA ALA A 89 -0.68 8.54 -4.89
C ALA A 89 -1.35 9.49 -3.88
N GLN A 90 -1.00 10.79 -3.88
CA GLN A 90 -1.68 11.79 -3.05
C GLN A 90 -3.18 11.92 -3.37
N ASN A 91 -3.55 11.78 -4.64
CA ASN A 91 -4.96 11.79 -5.04
C ASN A 91 -5.69 10.58 -4.46
N VAL A 92 -5.05 9.40 -4.47
CA VAL A 92 -5.60 8.18 -3.85
C VAL A 92 -5.77 8.35 -2.34
N TYR A 93 -4.77 8.90 -1.63
CA TYR A 93 -4.91 9.19 -0.20
C TYR A 93 -6.02 10.20 0.08
N SER A 94 -6.18 11.21 -0.78
CA SER A 94 -7.27 12.20 -0.64
C SER A 94 -8.64 11.54 -0.79
N GLN A 95 -8.83 10.71 -1.82
CA GLN A 95 -10.06 9.92 -2.00
C GLN A 95 -10.31 8.97 -0.82
N ALA A 96 -9.27 8.30 -0.33
CA ALA A 96 -9.38 7.40 0.81
C ALA A 96 -9.89 8.12 2.07
N LYS A 97 -9.44 9.36 2.30
CA LYS A 97 -9.85 10.20 3.44
C LYS A 97 -11.26 10.77 3.29
N GLU A 98 -11.72 11.04 2.07
CA GLU A 98 -13.12 11.44 1.81
C GLU A 98 -14.10 10.30 2.16
N VAL A 99 -13.74 9.07 1.81
CA VAL A 99 -14.55 7.87 2.10
C VAL A 99 -14.42 7.44 3.56
N ASN A 100 -13.22 7.54 4.13
CA ASN A 100 -12.91 7.13 5.50
C ASN A 100 -12.41 8.33 6.32
N PRO A 101 -13.30 9.27 6.66
CA PRO A 101 -12.92 10.40 7.50
C PRO A 101 -12.46 9.90 8.88
N CYS A 102 -11.54 10.63 9.49
CA CYS A 102 -11.02 10.37 10.85
C CYS A 102 -10.12 9.12 11.01
N ASN A 103 -9.65 8.48 9.93
CA ASN A 103 -8.69 7.38 10.08
C ASN A 103 -7.23 7.88 10.20
N PRO A 104 -6.55 7.71 11.35
CA PRO A 104 -5.20 8.21 11.55
C PRO A 104 -4.13 7.46 10.74
N GLU A 105 -4.39 6.21 10.35
CA GLU A 105 -3.44 5.37 9.62
C GLU A 105 -3.19 5.92 8.21
N LEU A 106 -4.24 6.40 7.53
CA LEU A 106 -4.13 7.03 6.21
C LEU A 106 -3.24 8.29 6.25
N TRP A 107 -3.39 9.10 7.30
CA TRP A 107 -2.56 10.29 7.49
C TRP A 107 -1.11 9.91 7.79
N ALA A 108 -0.88 8.94 8.68
CA ALA A 108 0.45 8.49 9.05
C ALA A 108 1.24 7.98 7.83
N VAL A 109 0.63 7.11 7.02
CA VAL A 109 1.28 6.55 5.84
C VAL A 109 1.56 7.64 4.80
N GLU A 110 0.64 8.57 4.54
CA GLU A 110 0.89 9.67 3.60
C GLU A 110 2.04 10.59 4.07
N ILE A 111 2.10 10.86 5.37
CA ILE A 111 3.17 11.66 5.99
C ILE A 111 4.52 10.94 5.85
N ASP A 112 4.58 9.65 6.16
CA ASP A 112 5.79 8.84 6.03
C ASP A 112 6.29 8.85 4.58
N ARG A 113 5.38 8.64 3.62
CA ARG A 113 5.71 8.71 2.17
C ARG A 113 6.16 10.11 1.73
N CYS A 114 5.59 11.18 2.28
CA CYS A 114 6.07 12.54 2.02
C CYS A 114 7.52 12.74 2.50
N LEU A 115 7.86 12.19 3.67
CA LEU A 115 9.19 12.29 4.25
C LEU A 115 10.22 11.47 3.46
N GLU A 116 9.86 10.26 3.05
CA GLU A 116 10.69 9.42 2.16
C GLU A 116 11.00 10.12 0.83
N ASN A 117 10.01 10.81 0.26
CA ASN A 117 10.17 11.61 -0.96
C ASN A 117 10.83 13.00 -0.73
N GLY A 118 11.34 13.28 0.47
CA GLY A 118 12.05 14.53 0.81
C GLY A 118 11.18 15.78 0.96
N LYS A 119 9.85 15.66 0.90
CA LYS A 119 8.89 16.78 0.93
C LYS A 119 8.49 17.16 2.36
N LYS A 120 9.48 17.54 3.18
CA LYS A 120 9.29 17.86 4.62
C LYS A 120 8.22 18.92 4.88
N ASN A 121 8.20 20.00 4.09
CA ASN A 121 7.21 21.08 4.26
C ASN A 121 5.77 20.59 4.08
N LYS A 122 5.54 19.69 3.11
CA LYS A 122 4.22 19.09 2.90
C LYS A 122 3.85 18.13 4.04
N ALA A 123 4.81 17.35 4.52
CA ALA A 123 4.60 16.49 5.68
C ALA A 123 4.14 17.29 6.91
N CYS A 124 4.81 18.41 7.23
CA CYS A 124 4.40 19.29 8.34
C CYS A 124 2.99 19.86 8.16
N LEU A 125 2.61 20.24 6.94
CA LEU A 125 1.26 20.74 6.65
C LEU A 125 0.20 19.63 6.80
N LEU A 126 0.48 18.44 6.31
CA LEU A 126 -0.41 17.28 6.45
C LEU A 126 -0.56 16.86 7.91
N MET A 127 0.54 16.91 8.67
CA MET A 127 0.55 16.71 10.12
C MET A 127 -0.37 17.72 10.83
N ALA A 128 -0.25 19.01 10.51
CA ALA A 128 -1.08 20.05 11.11
C ALA A 128 -2.58 19.84 10.80
N ARG A 129 -2.91 19.42 9.57
CA ARG A 129 -4.29 19.08 9.18
C ARG A 129 -4.80 17.82 9.89
N ALA A 130 -3.98 16.78 9.97
CA ALA A 130 -4.33 15.54 10.66
C ALA A 130 -4.67 15.80 12.15
N LEU A 131 -3.97 16.74 12.80
CA LEU A 131 -4.27 17.16 14.17
C LEU A 131 -5.59 17.91 14.32
N GLN A 132 -6.00 18.68 13.30
CA GLN A 132 -7.28 19.39 13.31
C GLN A 132 -8.46 18.46 13.03
N ASP A 133 -8.31 17.55 12.07
CA ASP A 133 -9.38 16.64 11.63
C ASP A 133 -9.57 15.45 12.59
N VAL A 134 -8.48 14.91 13.15
CA VAL A 134 -8.52 13.75 14.07
C VAL A 134 -8.50 14.25 15.52
N ASN A 135 -9.59 14.90 15.94
CA ASN A 135 -9.73 15.56 17.24
C ASN A 135 -9.72 14.61 18.48
N ILE A 136 -9.32 13.32 18.36
CA ILE A 136 -9.46 12.33 19.46
C ILE A 136 -8.21 11.43 19.69
N ASN A 137 -7.26 11.28 18.76
CA ASN A 137 -6.16 10.31 18.92
C ASN A 137 -4.76 10.93 18.84
N ILE A 138 -4.56 11.98 19.63
CA ILE A 138 -3.31 12.73 19.79
C ILE A 138 -2.12 11.81 20.13
N SER A 139 -2.35 10.74 20.88
CA SER A 139 -1.28 9.84 21.37
C SER A 139 -0.59 9.06 20.25
N LEU A 140 -1.32 8.50 19.28
CA LEU A 140 -0.72 7.70 18.21
C LEU A 140 0.07 8.58 17.22
N ILE A 141 -0.47 9.77 16.90
CA ILE A 141 0.19 10.74 16.02
C ILE A 141 1.46 11.30 16.70
N LEU A 142 1.43 11.63 18.00
CA LEU A 142 2.62 12.07 18.72
C LEU A 142 3.70 10.98 18.80
N ILE A 143 3.32 9.73 19.06
CA ILE A 143 4.28 8.61 19.12
C ILE A 143 4.95 8.40 17.76
N LEU A 144 4.20 8.48 16.65
CA LEU A 144 4.77 8.39 15.29
C LEU A 144 5.60 9.62 14.93
N MET A 145 5.20 10.82 15.35
CA MET A 145 6.00 12.05 15.20
C MET A 145 7.33 11.97 15.94
N ILE A 146 7.33 11.52 17.20
CA ILE A 146 8.54 11.40 18.02
C ILE A 146 9.47 10.32 17.46
N THR A 147 8.94 9.15 17.09
CA THR A 147 9.76 8.07 16.51
C THR A 147 10.35 8.44 15.15
N ASN A 148 9.65 9.24 14.33
CA ASN A 148 10.17 9.69 13.03
C ASN A 148 11.11 10.91 13.13
N LEU A 149 10.93 11.82 14.10
CA LEU A 149 11.90 12.89 14.40
C LEU A 149 13.26 12.29 14.79
N ILE A 150 13.27 11.23 15.60
CA ILE A 150 14.49 10.50 15.99
C ILE A 150 15.18 9.85 14.77
N LYS A 151 14.41 9.31 13.80
CA LYS A 151 14.98 8.76 12.55
C LYS A 151 15.60 9.82 11.64
N ILE A 152 15.02 11.02 11.58
CA ILE A 152 15.55 12.14 10.79
C ILE A 152 16.89 12.59 11.37
N ASP A 153 17.00 12.67 12.69
CA ASP A 153 18.22 13.13 13.36
C ASP A 153 19.39 12.13 13.16
N LEU A 154 19.14 10.83 13.32
CA LEU A 154 20.14 9.77 13.12
C LEU A 154 20.67 9.69 11.67
N LYS A 155 19.82 9.90 10.66
CA LYS A 155 20.27 9.94 9.25
C LYS A 155 21.12 11.16 8.93
N THR A 156 20.93 12.26 9.65
CA THR A 156 21.67 13.51 9.43
C THR A 156 23.06 13.45 10.08
N GLN A 157 23.21 12.72 11.19
CA GLN A 157 24.50 12.51 11.87
C GLN A 157 25.40 11.46 11.20
N ILE A 158 24.87 10.52 10.43
CA ILE A 158 25.67 9.47 9.76
C ILE A 158 26.29 9.95 8.43
N ILE A 159 25.87 11.10 7.90
CA ILE A 159 26.32 11.64 6.60
C ILE A 159 27.35 12.80 6.76
N LEU A 160 27.76 13.11 8.00
CA LEU A 160 28.88 14.01 8.32
C LEU A 160 30.08 13.20 8.83
#